data_AF-A0A0G0MR05-F1
#
_entry.id   AF-A0A0G0MR05-F1
#
_cell.length_a   1.000
_cell.length_b   1.000
_cell.length_c   1.000
_cell.angle_alpha   90.00
_cell.angle_beta   90.00
_cell.angle_gamma   90.00
#
_symmetry.space_group_name_H-M   'P 1'
#
loop_
_entity.id
_entity.type
_entity.pdbx_description
1 polymer ?
#
loop_
_entity_poly.entity_id
_entity_poly.type
_entity_poly.pdbx_seq_one_letter_code
_entity_poly.pdbx_strand_id
1 'polypeptide(L)'
;MKKLLVTLSFFFIIFLTPTPLHAVDKMVFDSTDNYLGGCQLTDESEWELTKDLSVTTFQMWYRWTEGETSLPITVYKDGKEFAKFDAKRSSCDPYQQQWCNADYVMNKTFPKGKYSTKIDKEQQCLKPGSTGTIRLYGAEATTTSTSSTKSTSSCKQSIVLPIVLTAVVSSALTIAIPRMISKKRSAQ
;
A
#
# COMPACT_ATOMS: atom_id res chain seq x y z
N MET A 1 -19.25 58.01 45.84
CA MET A 1 -20.17 57.43 44.82
C MET A 1 -19.44 56.21 44.24
N LYS A 2 -19.45 54.97 44.77
CA LYS A 2 -20.50 53.92 44.90
C LYS A 2 -21.35 53.72 43.63
N LYS A 3 -21.03 52.66 42.84
CA LYS A 3 -21.94 51.66 42.19
C LYS A 3 -21.14 50.74 41.21
N LEU A 4 -21.08 49.43 41.52
CA LEU A 4 -21.61 48.25 40.74
C LEU A 4 -20.67 47.81 39.58
N LEU A 5 -19.90 46.71 39.57
CA LEU A 5 -20.07 45.28 39.92
C LEU A 5 -21.08 44.52 39.01
N VAL A 6 -20.61 43.39 38.44
CA VAL A 6 -21.34 42.27 37.78
C VAL A 6 -21.64 42.52 36.28
N THR A 7 -21.11 41.78 35.30
CA THR A 7 -21.49 40.42 34.80
C THR A 7 -20.57 40.20 33.57
N LEU A 8 -19.99 39.06 33.20
CA LEU A 8 -20.58 37.76 32.97
C LEU A 8 -19.41 36.79 32.71
N SER A 9 -19.14 35.90 33.66
CA SER A 9 -18.27 34.74 33.46
C SER A 9 -18.90 33.84 32.40
N PHE A 10 -18.49 34.00 31.14
CA PHE A 10 -18.80 33.02 30.10
C PHE A 10 -17.97 31.77 30.38
N PHE A 11 -18.66 30.80 30.96
CA PHE A 11 -18.39 29.37 30.95
C PHE A 11 -17.41 28.96 29.85
N PHE A 12 -16.12 28.88 30.20
CA PHE A 12 -15.11 28.15 29.44
C PHE A 12 -15.29 26.67 29.80
N ILE A 13 -16.43 26.07 29.45
CA ILE A 13 -16.54 24.61 29.33
C ILE A 13 -15.73 24.27 28.09
N ILE A 14 -14.41 24.12 28.29
CA ILE A 14 -13.58 23.37 27.38
C ILE A 14 -14.15 21.97 27.42
N PHE A 15 -14.87 21.60 26.37
CA PHE A 15 -15.18 20.23 26.06
C PHE A 15 -13.86 19.45 26.02
N LEU A 16 -13.52 18.80 27.13
CA LEU A 16 -12.58 17.69 27.18
C LEU A 16 -13.24 16.53 26.39
N THR A 17 -13.33 16.66 25.08
CA THR A 17 -13.52 15.49 24.23
C THR A 17 -12.22 14.70 24.34
N PRO A 18 -12.24 13.47 24.85
CA PRO A 18 -11.07 12.61 24.77
C PRO A 18 -10.73 12.47 23.29
N THR A 19 -9.63 13.07 22.85
CA THR A 19 -9.08 12.74 21.54
C THR A 19 -8.72 11.27 21.63
N PRO A 20 -9.28 10.39 20.77
CA PRO A 20 -8.83 9.03 20.72
C PRO A 20 -7.31 9.07 20.51
N LEU A 21 -6.57 8.52 21.46
CA LEU A 21 -5.15 8.24 21.30
C LEU A 21 -5.07 7.28 20.13
N HIS A 22 -4.84 7.82 18.93
CA HIS A 22 -4.44 7.02 17.79
C HIS A 22 -3.18 6.29 18.22
N ALA A 23 -3.27 4.96 18.34
CA ALA A 23 -2.11 4.14 18.60
C ALA A 23 -1.04 4.53 17.57
N VAL A 24 0.16 4.82 18.04
CA VAL A 24 1.28 5.22 17.16
C VAL A 24 1.44 4.12 16.12
N ASP A 25 1.24 4.50 14.85
CA ASP A 25 1.37 3.61 13.71
C ASP A 25 2.75 2.95 13.74
N LYS A 26 2.77 1.64 14.00
CA LYS A 26 3.99 0.86 14.09
C LYS A 26 4.36 0.35 12.71
N MET A 27 5.62 0.47 12.32
CA MET A 27 6.13 -0.21 11.13
C MET A 27 6.04 -1.72 11.34
N VAL A 28 5.26 -2.39 10.49
CA VAL A 28 4.99 -3.83 10.55
C VAL A 28 5.71 -4.61 9.45
N PHE A 29 6.20 -3.92 8.42
CA PHE A 29 6.94 -4.51 7.31
C PHE A 29 7.92 -3.49 6.71
N ASP A 30 9.11 -3.96 6.33
CA ASP A 30 10.10 -3.24 5.52
C ASP A 30 10.76 -4.23 4.56
N SER A 31 10.66 -3.99 3.25
CA SER A 31 11.25 -4.87 2.23
C SER A 31 12.78 -4.84 2.19
N THR A 32 13.43 -3.91 2.90
CA THR A 32 14.88 -3.66 2.81
C THR A 32 15.64 -3.88 4.11
N ASP A 33 14.98 -4.31 5.18
CA ASP A 33 15.55 -4.49 6.52
C ASP A 33 16.21 -3.21 7.07
N ASN A 34 15.56 -2.05 6.90
CA ASN A 34 16.06 -0.73 7.32
C ASN A 34 17.40 -0.33 6.67
N TYR A 35 17.61 -0.68 5.40
CA TYR A 35 18.82 -0.28 4.68
C TYR A 35 18.92 1.24 4.51
N LEU A 36 20.09 1.82 4.82
CA LEU A 36 20.36 3.26 4.78
C LEU A 36 21.52 3.65 3.83
N GLY A 37 21.98 2.72 2.98
CA GLY A 37 23.10 2.97 2.07
C GLY A 37 22.69 3.56 0.73
N GLY A 38 23.68 3.76 -0.15
CA GLY A 38 23.44 4.18 -1.53
C GLY A 38 22.65 3.14 -2.32
N CYS A 39 21.81 3.60 -3.25
CA CYS A 39 20.97 2.73 -4.05
C CYS A 39 20.99 3.07 -5.54
N GLN A 40 20.63 2.07 -6.33
CA GLN A 40 20.24 2.26 -7.72
C GLN A 40 18.78 2.73 -7.79
N LEU A 41 18.32 3.09 -8.98
CA LEU A 41 16.93 3.49 -9.20
C LEU A 41 16.17 2.34 -9.84
N THR A 42 14.89 2.22 -9.51
CA THR A 42 13.95 1.28 -10.11
C THR A 42 12.55 1.87 -10.15
N ASP A 43 11.69 1.34 -11.01
CA ASP A 43 10.26 1.61 -11.08
C ASP A 43 9.41 0.43 -10.58
N GLU A 44 10.04 -0.69 -10.21
CA GLU A 44 9.39 -1.90 -9.76
C GLU A 44 10.03 -2.46 -8.48
N SER A 45 9.20 -3.02 -7.59
CA SER A 45 9.64 -3.70 -6.39
C SER A 45 8.82 -4.95 -6.15
N GLU A 46 9.48 -6.08 -5.92
CA GLU A 46 8.85 -7.32 -5.45
C GLU A 46 9.03 -7.48 -3.94
N TRP A 47 8.00 -7.96 -3.25
CA TRP A 47 8.03 -8.20 -1.81
C TRP A 47 7.01 -9.25 -1.39
N GLU A 48 7.23 -9.87 -0.22
CA GLU A 48 6.37 -10.95 0.28
C GLU A 48 5.97 -10.70 1.73
N LEU A 49 4.67 -10.86 2.02
CA LEU A 49 4.14 -10.86 3.37
C LEU A 49 3.96 -12.29 3.87
N THR A 50 4.52 -12.58 5.03
CA THR A 50 4.41 -13.90 5.69
C THR A 50 3.15 -14.04 6.56
N LYS A 51 2.45 -12.93 6.81
CA LYS A 51 1.23 -12.84 7.62
C LYS A 51 0.31 -11.73 7.11
N ASP A 52 -0.95 -11.79 7.50
CA ASP A 52 -1.94 -10.76 7.16
C ASP A 52 -1.68 -9.49 7.99
N LEU A 53 -1.70 -8.33 7.34
CA LEU A 53 -1.43 -7.04 7.96
C LEU A 53 -2.63 -6.11 7.79
N SER A 54 -3.03 -5.43 8.86
CA SER A 54 -3.92 -4.27 8.79
C SER A 54 -3.05 -3.03 8.59
N VAL A 55 -2.94 -2.60 7.34
CA VAL A 55 -2.09 -1.46 6.95
C VAL A 55 -2.90 -0.17 7.09
N THR A 56 -2.30 0.80 7.79
CA THR A 56 -2.78 2.18 7.97
C THR A 56 -2.03 3.18 7.08
N THR A 57 -0.76 2.90 6.79
CA THR A 57 0.07 3.73 5.92
C THR A 57 0.97 2.86 5.04
N PHE A 58 0.97 3.15 3.75
CA PHE A 58 1.95 2.67 2.78
C PHE A 58 3.00 3.74 2.57
N GLN A 59 4.27 3.37 2.62
CA GLN A 59 5.39 4.27 2.41
C GLN A 59 6.40 3.67 1.42
N MET A 60 6.93 4.52 0.55
CA MET A 60 8.04 4.19 -0.36
C MET A 60 9.15 5.23 -0.26
N TRP A 61 10.41 4.78 -0.33
CA TRP A 61 11.56 5.68 -0.41
C TRP A 61 11.83 6.08 -1.87
N TYR A 62 11.62 7.36 -2.17
CA TYR A 62 11.53 7.86 -3.55
C TYR A 62 12.36 9.11 -3.76
N ARG A 63 12.97 9.23 -4.95
CA ARG A 63 13.68 10.41 -5.39
C ARG A 63 12.74 11.34 -6.15
N TRP A 64 12.25 12.36 -5.45
CA TRP A 64 11.35 13.37 -5.98
C TRP A 64 12.05 14.34 -6.93
N THR A 65 11.38 14.64 -8.04
CA THR A 65 11.78 15.71 -8.95
C THR A 65 11.38 17.07 -8.37
N GLU A 66 12.02 18.15 -8.80
CA GLU A 66 11.61 19.51 -8.45
C GLU A 66 10.15 19.77 -8.82
N GLY A 67 9.37 20.35 -7.88
CA GLY A 67 7.94 20.62 -8.06
C GLY A 67 7.01 19.40 -7.95
N GLU A 68 7.54 18.19 -7.91
CA GLU A 68 6.75 16.96 -7.76
C GLU A 68 6.24 16.81 -6.32
N THR A 69 4.94 16.55 -6.17
CA THR A 69 4.24 16.48 -4.86
C THR A 69 3.35 15.24 -4.71
N SER A 70 3.10 14.53 -5.81
CA SER A 70 2.30 13.31 -5.86
C SER A 70 2.99 12.25 -6.71
N LEU A 71 2.83 10.98 -6.33
CA LEU A 71 3.37 9.82 -7.04
C LEU A 71 2.27 8.76 -7.23
N PRO A 72 1.83 8.49 -8.47
CA PRO A 72 0.93 7.38 -8.75
C PRO A 72 1.63 6.04 -8.51
N ILE A 73 0.98 5.15 -7.76
CA ILE A 73 1.50 3.83 -7.38
C ILE A 73 0.45 2.80 -7.68
N THR A 74 0.85 1.69 -8.31
CA THR A 74 0.02 0.49 -8.45
C THR A 74 0.66 -0.66 -7.70
N VAL A 75 -0.11 -1.30 -6.82
CA VAL A 75 0.29 -2.49 -6.08
C VAL A 75 -0.43 -3.69 -6.69
N TYR A 76 0.32 -4.73 -7.03
CA TYR A 76 -0.18 -5.99 -7.52
C TYR A 76 -0.04 -7.07 -6.46
N LYS A 77 -1.02 -7.97 -6.37
CA LYS A 77 -0.95 -9.20 -5.60
C LYS A 77 -1.09 -10.38 -6.55
N ASP A 78 -0.12 -11.28 -6.56
CA ASP A 78 -0.11 -12.45 -7.45
C ASP A 78 -0.36 -12.05 -8.93
N GLY A 79 0.24 -10.93 -9.36
CA GLY A 79 0.13 -10.39 -10.73
C GLY A 79 -1.19 -9.65 -11.06
N LYS A 80 -2.13 -9.53 -10.12
CA LYS A 80 -3.39 -8.78 -10.30
C LYS A 80 -3.37 -7.48 -9.55
N GLU A 81 -3.93 -6.41 -10.13
CA GLU A 81 -4.05 -5.13 -9.45
C GLU A 81 -4.80 -5.31 -8.11
N PHE A 82 -4.15 -4.94 -7.03
CA PHE A 82 -4.66 -5.06 -5.66
C PHE A 82 -5.05 -3.69 -5.09
N ALA A 83 -4.28 -2.66 -5.42
CA ALA A 83 -4.56 -1.28 -5.06
C ALA A 83 -3.88 -0.32 -6.04
N LYS A 84 -4.49 0.85 -6.24
CA LYS A 84 -3.92 1.95 -7.01
C LYS A 84 -4.24 3.26 -6.30
N PHE A 85 -3.24 4.10 -6.10
CA PHE A 85 -3.36 5.33 -5.32
C PHE A 85 -2.26 6.34 -5.64
N ASP A 86 -2.46 7.59 -5.20
CA ASP A 86 -1.50 8.68 -5.35
C ASP A 86 -0.86 9.00 -3.99
N ALA A 87 0.37 8.54 -3.77
CA ALA A 87 1.13 8.86 -2.57
C ALA A 87 1.61 10.32 -2.59
N LYS A 88 1.75 10.91 -1.41
CA LYS A 88 2.16 12.30 -1.23
C LYS A 88 3.58 12.38 -0.71
N ARG A 89 4.29 13.42 -1.17
CA ARG A 89 5.61 13.75 -0.64
C ARG A 89 5.50 14.10 0.83
N SER A 90 6.33 13.45 1.63
CA SER A 90 6.36 13.57 3.09
C SER A 90 7.79 13.92 3.54
N SER A 91 8.19 13.50 4.74
CA SER A 91 9.51 13.77 5.31
C SER A 91 10.65 13.38 4.37
N CYS A 92 11.59 14.30 4.18
CA CYS A 92 12.78 14.12 3.36
C CYS A 92 14.02 13.79 4.21
N ASP A 93 15.02 13.18 3.59
CA ASP A 93 16.34 13.05 4.17
C ASP A 93 16.93 14.45 4.43
N PRO A 94 17.43 14.74 5.65
CA PRO A 94 17.94 16.07 6.00
C PRO A 94 19.17 16.47 5.17
N TYR A 95 19.94 15.51 4.67
CA TYR A 95 21.15 15.72 3.87
C TYR A 95 20.89 15.62 2.36
N GLN A 96 19.78 15.01 1.95
CA GLN A 96 19.44 14.78 0.54
C GLN A 96 17.97 15.11 0.27
N GLN A 97 17.67 16.40 0.07
CA GLN A 97 16.29 16.92 -0.01
C GLN A 97 15.43 16.35 -1.16
N GLN A 98 16.06 15.76 -2.18
CA GLN A 98 15.37 15.03 -3.24
C GLN A 98 14.86 13.64 -2.80
N TRP A 99 15.44 13.05 -1.77
CA TRP A 99 15.02 11.75 -1.26
C TRP A 99 14.02 11.93 -0.13
N CYS A 100 12.77 11.53 -0.37
CA CYS A 100 11.71 11.69 0.61
C CYS A 100 10.79 10.47 0.61
N ASN A 101 10.07 10.32 1.72
CA ASN A 101 9.00 9.34 1.82
C ASN A 101 7.85 9.74 0.89
N ALA A 102 7.33 8.78 0.14
CA ALA A 102 6.06 8.83 -0.55
C ALA A 102 5.03 8.08 0.29
N ASP A 103 4.23 8.82 1.06
CA ASP A 103 3.27 8.27 2.02
C ASP A 103 1.85 8.26 1.44
N TYR A 104 1.12 7.19 1.70
CA TYR A 104 -0.31 7.10 1.45
C TYR A 104 -1.01 6.48 2.65
N VAL A 105 -1.89 7.25 3.28
CA VAL A 105 -2.75 6.76 4.35
C VAL A 105 -3.83 5.88 3.73
N MET A 106 -3.87 4.62 4.14
CA MET A 106 -4.85 3.64 3.67
C MET A 106 -5.32 2.81 4.84
N ASN A 107 -6.60 2.48 4.94
CA ASN A 107 -7.09 1.55 5.96
C ASN A 107 -7.46 0.24 5.29
N LYS A 108 -6.46 -0.56 4.93
CA LYS A 108 -6.64 -1.76 4.09
C LYS A 108 -5.92 -2.96 4.67
N THR A 109 -6.58 -4.10 4.67
CA THR A 109 -5.93 -5.38 5.01
C THR A 109 -5.15 -5.89 3.81
N PHE A 110 -3.89 -6.23 4.04
CA PHE A 110 -2.98 -6.90 3.10
C PHE A 110 -2.84 -8.37 3.54
N PRO A 111 -3.48 -9.31 2.84
CA PRO A 111 -3.29 -10.73 3.12
C PRO A 111 -1.84 -11.16 2.88
N LYS A 112 -1.39 -12.22 3.54
CA LYS A 112 -0.11 -12.84 3.22
C LYS A 112 -0.03 -13.23 1.74
N GLY A 113 1.18 -13.19 1.18
CA GLY A 113 1.44 -13.54 -0.21
C GLY A 113 2.45 -12.63 -0.89
N LYS A 114 2.60 -12.80 -2.19
CA LYS A 114 3.56 -12.07 -3.02
C LYS A 114 2.91 -10.84 -3.62
N TYR A 115 3.67 -9.77 -3.57
CA TYR A 115 3.30 -8.46 -4.06
C TYR A 115 4.36 -7.92 -4.99
N SER A 116 3.91 -7.11 -5.94
CA SER A 116 4.81 -6.17 -6.61
C SER A 116 4.22 -4.77 -6.56
N THR A 117 5.08 -3.78 -6.72
CA THR A 117 4.70 -2.36 -6.76
C THR A 117 5.34 -1.74 -7.99
N LYS A 118 4.57 -0.95 -8.72
CA LYS A 118 5.01 -0.26 -9.93
C LYS A 118 4.70 1.23 -9.86
N ILE A 119 5.61 2.02 -10.40
CA ILE A 119 5.49 3.46 -10.61
C ILE A 119 5.87 3.83 -12.04
N ASP A 120 5.58 5.07 -12.45
CA ASP A 120 5.76 5.49 -13.85
C ASP A 120 7.23 5.82 -14.20
N LYS A 121 8.07 6.12 -13.21
CA LYS A 121 9.47 6.53 -13.39
C LYS A 121 10.40 5.75 -12.47
N GLU A 122 11.55 5.34 -13.01
CA GLU A 122 12.62 4.69 -12.25
C GLU A 122 13.29 5.68 -11.28
N GLN A 123 12.70 5.89 -10.10
CA GLN A 123 13.16 6.83 -9.09
C GLN A 123 12.99 6.28 -7.66
N GLN A 124 12.55 5.03 -7.50
CA GLN A 124 12.55 4.35 -6.22
C GLN A 124 13.96 3.84 -5.89
N CYS A 125 14.34 3.91 -4.62
CA CYS A 125 15.62 3.40 -4.13
C CYS A 125 15.66 1.87 -4.12
N LEU A 126 16.49 1.27 -4.99
CA LEU A 126 16.77 -0.17 -5.08
C LEU A 126 17.99 -0.54 -4.22
N LYS A 127 17.78 -1.35 -3.17
CA LYS A 127 18.86 -1.92 -2.37
C LYS A 127 19.71 -2.86 -3.24
N PRO A 128 21.04 -2.74 -3.27
CA PRO A 128 21.90 -3.61 -4.09
C PRO A 128 21.63 -5.10 -3.87
N GLY A 129 21.35 -5.82 -4.95
CA GLY A 129 21.06 -7.26 -4.93
C GLY A 129 19.71 -7.64 -4.31
N SER A 130 18.78 -6.69 -4.18
CA SER A 130 17.49 -6.88 -3.51
C SER A 130 16.37 -6.14 -4.27
N THR A 131 15.41 -5.57 -3.55
CA THR A 131 14.20 -4.91 -4.07
C THR A 131 14.16 -3.43 -3.67
N GLY A 132 13.23 -2.67 -4.24
CA GLY A 132 13.00 -1.30 -3.83
C GLY A 132 12.35 -1.19 -2.46
N THR A 133 12.55 -0.04 -1.80
CA THR A 133 12.10 0.18 -0.43
C THR A 133 10.59 0.38 -0.34
N ILE A 134 9.91 -0.55 0.33
CA ILE A 134 8.48 -0.50 0.69
C ILE A 134 8.36 -0.72 2.18
N ARG A 135 7.65 0.18 2.87
CA ARG A 135 7.35 0.10 4.30
C ARG A 135 5.85 0.15 4.51
N LEU A 136 5.36 -0.71 5.39
CA LEU A 136 3.96 -0.73 5.79
C LEU A 136 3.86 -0.45 7.28
N TYR A 137 2.95 0.43 7.65
CA TYR A 137 2.63 0.76 9.04
C TYR A 137 1.22 0.27 9.36
N GLY A 138 1.01 -0.07 10.63
CA GLY A 138 -0.27 -0.51 11.16
C GLY A 138 -0.10 -1.60 12.21
N ALA A 139 -0.87 -2.67 12.08
CA ALA A 139 -0.85 -3.81 13.02
C ALA A 139 -0.95 -5.16 12.28
N GLU A 140 -0.63 -6.25 12.99
CA GLU A 140 -1.01 -7.58 12.51
C GLU A 140 -2.53 -7.67 12.44
N ALA A 141 -3.06 -8.19 11.32
CA ALA A 141 -4.49 -8.38 11.20
C ALA A 141 -4.88 -9.45 12.22
N THR A 142 -5.48 -9.02 13.33
CA THR A 142 -6.12 -9.98 14.23
C THR A 142 -7.27 -10.55 13.43
N THR A 143 -7.23 -11.86 13.16
CA THR A 143 -8.37 -12.58 12.63
C THR A 143 -9.48 -12.44 13.66
N THR A 144 -10.24 -11.35 13.56
CA THR A 144 -11.51 -11.22 14.23
C THR A 144 -12.39 -12.18 13.45
N SER A 145 -12.29 -13.45 13.82
CA SER A 145 -13.38 -14.39 13.69
C SER A 145 -14.54 -13.72 14.41
N THR A 146 -15.29 -12.91 13.66
CA THR A 146 -16.64 -12.54 14.00
C THR A 146 -17.35 -13.87 14.17
N SER A 147 -17.37 -14.35 15.41
CA SER A 147 -18.38 -15.26 15.89
C SER A 147 -19.69 -14.50 15.69
N SER A 148 -20.27 -14.70 14.51
CA SER A 148 -21.66 -14.40 14.27
C SER A 148 -22.41 -15.21 15.32
N THR A 149 -22.75 -14.53 16.42
CA THR A 149 -23.70 -15.02 17.40
C THR A 149 -24.96 -15.28 16.60
N LYS A 150 -25.21 -16.57 16.42
CA LYS A 150 -26.33 -17.19 15.76
C LYS A 150 -27.60 -16.71 16.46
N SER A 151 -28.16 -15.58 16.01
CA SER A 151 -29.56 -15.27 16.28
C SER A 151 -30.38 -16.23 15.44
N THR A 152 -30.79 -17.32 16.09
CA THR A 152 -31.91 -18.16 15.68
C THR A 152 -33.16 -17.29 15.48
N SER A 153 -33.47 -16.97 14.22
CA SER A 153 -34.85 -16.78 13.81
C SER A 153 -35.17 -17.77 12.70
N SER A 154 -36.00 -18.74 13.08
CA SER A 154 -36.73 -19.66 12.21
C SER A 154 -37.44 -18.90 11.07
N CYS A 155 -37.20 -19.30 9.81
CA CYS A 155 -38.28 -19.62 8.87
C CYS A 155 -37.77 -20.18 7.53
N LYS A 156 -38.40 -21.30 7.14
CA LYS A 156 -38.60 -21.86 5.79
C LYS A 156 -37.39 -22.01 4.86
N GLN A 157 -36.93 -23.24 4.88
CA GLN A 157 -36.18 -23.95 3.85
C GLN A 157 -36.90 -23.89 2.48
N SER A 158 -36.24 -23.30 1.48
CA SER A 158 -36.57 -23.48 0.07
C SER A 158 -35.35 -24.10 -0.61
N ILE A 159 -35.53 -25.33 -1.07
CA ILE A 159 -34.53 -26.14 -1.74
C ILE A 159 -34.41 -25.62 -3.18
N VAL A 160 -33.22 -25.18 -3.58
CA VAL A 160 -32.86 -25.01 -4.99
C VAL A 160 -31.53 -25.72 -5.23
N LEU A 161 -31.56 -26.71 -6.11
CA LEU A 161 -30.46 -27.57 -6.52
C LEU A 161 -29.45 -26.81 -7.40
N PRO A 162 -28.20 -27.32 -7.51
CA PRO A 162 -27.10 -26.62 -8.15
C PRO A 162 -27.12 -26.78 -9.68
N ILE A 163 -26.96 -25.69 -10.41
CA ILE A 163 -26.59 -25.75 -11.83
C ILE A 163 -25.07 -25.66 -11.92
N VAL A 164 -24.45 -26.82 -12.16
CA VAL A 164 -23.05 -26.94 -12.57
C VAL A 164 -22.97 -26.53 -14.04
N LEU A 165 -22.35 -25.39 -14.33
CA LEU A 165 -21.92 -25.06 -15.70
C LEU A 165 -20.44 -25.42 -15.84
N THR A 166 -20.17 -26.59 -16.41
CA THR A 166 -18.87 -26.93 -16.98
C THR A 166 -18.71 -26.20 -18.32
N ALA A 167 -17.94 -25.11 -18.34
CA ALA A 167 -17.44 -24.54 -19.58
C ALA A 167 -16.07 -25.14 -19.88
N VAL A 168 -16.05 -26.15 -20.76
CA VAL A 168 -14.84 -26.65 -21.41
C VAL A 168 -14.60 -25.75 -22.62
N VAL A 169 -13.55 -24.93 -22.60
CA VAL A 169 -13.02 -24.33 -23.83
C VAL A 169 -11.54 -24.67 -23.92
N SER A 170 -11.32 -25.74 -24.68
CA SER A 170 -10.07 -26.08 -25.33
C SER A 170 -9.83 -25.12 -26.49
N SER A 171 -8.62 -24.60 -26.65
CA SER A 171 -7.94 -24.44 -27.94
C SER A 171 -6.53 -23.88 -27.72
N ALA A 172 -5.55 -24.71 -28.05
CA ALA A 172 -4.15 -24.36 -28.18
C ALA A 172 -3.93 -23.30 -29.27
N LEU A 173 -3.03 -22.35 -29.04
CA LEU A 173 -2.40 -21.61 -30.13
C LEU A 173 -0.89 -21.53 -29.87
N THR A 174 -0.19 -22.52 -30.42
CA THR A 174 1.27 -22.51 -30.58
C THR A 174 1.61 -21.52 -31.69
N ILE A 175 2.05 -20.32 -31.34
CA ILE A 175 2.68 -19.41 -32.30
C ILE A 175 4.18 -19.67 -32.27
N ALA A 176 4.65 -20.48 -33.22
CA ALA A 176 6.05 -20.56 -33.57
C ALA A 176 6.44 -19.26 -34.30
N ILE A 177 7.24 -18.41 -33.67
CA ILE A 177 7.80 -17.23 -34.34
C ILE A 177 9.06 -17.67 -35.11
N PRO A 178 9.13 -17.43 -36.43
CA PRO A 178 10.28 -17.78 -37.23
C PRO A 178 11.48 -16.87 -36.93
N ARG A 179 12.61 -17.56 -36.78
CA ARG A 179 14.00 -17.10 -36.80
C ARG A 179 14.27 -16.24 -38.04
N MET A 180 14.37 -14.91 -37.90
CA MET A 180 14.96 -14.05 -38.93
C MET A 180 16.44 -13.81 -38.66
N ILE A 181 17.23 -14.46 -39.50
CA ILE A 181 18.64 -14.20 -39.76
C ILE A 181 18.75 -12.90 -40.56
N SER A 182 19.51 -11.92 -40.08
CA SER A 182 20.03 -10.80 -40.91
C SER A 182 21.45 -10.51 -40.42
N LYS A 183 22.48 -11.13 -40.98
CA LYS A 183 23.22 -10.78 -42.22
C LYS A 183 23.79 -9.35 -42.23
N LYS A 184 24.97 -9.21 -41.60
CA LYS A 184 26.26 -8.84 -42.20
C LYS A 184 26.34 -7.57 -43.09
N ARG A 185 27.08 -6.57 -42.60
CA ARG A 185 27.99 -5.60 -43.28
C ARG A 185 28.77 -4.94 -42.12
N SER A 186 30.09 -4.97 -41.91
CA SER A 186 31.32 -4.95 -42.73
C SER A 186 31.45 -3.75 -43.67
N ALA A 187 32.60 -3.08 -43.53
CA ALA A 187 33.08 -1.80 -44.10
C ALA A 187 32.54 -0.58 -43.33
N GLN A 188 33.37 0.31 -42.78
CA GLN A 188 34.70 0.76 -43.19
C GLN A 188 35.47 1.31 -41.98
#